data_AF-A0A1H1QGN3-F1
#
_entry.id   AF-A0A1H1QGN3-F1
#
_cell.length_a   1.000
_cell.length_b   1.000
_cell.length_c   1.000
_cell.angle_alpha   90.00
_cell.angle_beta   90.00
_cell.angle_gamma   90.00
#
_symmetry.space_group_name_H-M   'P 1'
#
loop_
_entity.id
_entity.type
_entity.pdbx_description
1 polymer ?
#
loop_
_entity_poly.entity_id
_entity_poly.type
_entity_poly.pdbx_seq_one_letter_code
_entity_poly.pdbx_strand_id
1 'polypeptide(L)'
;MGQRIPKDDAKRMCENWTGSKQPGNSKSPGKAIRSAGFEDTYETWFSVDELEKYLKYVKDNIKDNPGIRIYFGNYGKNVGPANNCCTIFLAPTRGASEEGVDAIENVNDYDTDPYNSGTGRIPPAPYDPNA
;
A
#
# COMPACT_ATOMS: atom_id res chain seq x y z
N MET A 1 1.42 -4.56 20.40
CA MET A 1 1.80 -5.45 19.26
C MET A 1 0.77 -5.26 18.15
N GLY A 2 1.20 -5.05 16.90
CA GLY A 2 0.26 -4.96 15.77
C GLY A 2 -0.50 -6.27 15.58
N GLN A 3 -1.78 -6.18 15.20
CA GLN A 3 -2.65 -7.33 15.04
C GLN A 3 -2.43 -7.97 13.66
N ARG A 4 -2.05 -9.26 13.64
CA ARG A 4 -2.03 -10.07 12.41
C ARG A 4 -3.46 -10.45 12.03
N ILE A 5 -3.77 -10.52 10.74
CA ILE A 5 -5.05 -11.05 10.25
C ILE A 5 -4.91 -12.51 9.79
N PRO A 6 -5.96 -13.35 9.93
CA PRO A 6 -5.99 -14.69 9.35
C PRO A 6 -5.84 -14.69 7.81
N LYS A 7 -5.25 -15.76 7.25
CA LYS A 7 -5.06 -15.90 5.80
C LYS A 7 -6.39 -15.87 5.02
N ASP A 8 -7.44 -16.46 5.57
CA ASP A 8 -8.77 -16.47 4.95
C ASP A 8 -9.44 -15.10 4.96
N ASP A 9 -9.15 -14.28 5.97
CA ASP A 9 -9.62 -12.89 6.01
C ASP A 9 -8.93 -12.07 4.91
N ALA A 10 -7.61 -12.23 4.75
CA ALA A 10 -6.86 -11.59 3.66
C ALA A 10 -7.38 -12.01 2.28
N LYS A 11 -7.66 -13.31 2.09
CA LYS A 11 -8.27 -13.83 0.86
C LYS A 11 -9.64 -13.20 0.60
N ARG A 12 -10.53 -13.18 1.60
CA ARG A 12 -11.86 -12.56 1.49
C ARG A 12 -11.77 -11.08 1.13
N MET A 13 -10.84 -10.33 1.73
CA MET A 13 -10.62 -8.90 1.41
C MET A 13 -10.19 -8.70 -0.04
N CYS A 14 -9.24 -9.50 -0.54
CA CYS A 14 -8.79 -9.45 -1.94
C CYS A 14 -9.91 -9.85 -2.91
N GLU A 15 -10.71 -10.87 -2.59
CA GLU A 15 -11.88 -11.29 -3.38
C GLU A 15 -12.96 -10.21 -3.43
N ASN A 16 -13.19 -9.50 -2.32
CA ASN A 16 -14.12 -8.37 -2.27
C ASN A 16 -13.64 -7.18 -3.11
N TRP A 17 -12.33 -6.89 -3.11
CA TRP A 17 -11.75 -5.84 -3.97
C TRP A 17 -11.92 -6.19 -5.46
N THR A 18 -11.49 -7.39 -5.84
CA THR A 18 -11.45 -7.84 -7.24
C THR A 18 -12.83 -8.16 -7.79
N GLY A 19 -13.79 -8.55 -6.94
CA GLY A 19 -15.14 -8.95 -7.33
C GLY A 19 -15.22 -10.39 -7.88
N SER A 20 -14.20 -11.22 -7.67
CA SER A 20 -14.05 -12.54 -8.31
C SER A 20 -15.11 -13.58 -7.90
N LYS A 21 -15.69 -13.47 -6.69
CA LYS A 21 -16.66 -14.44 -6.16
C LYS A 21 -18.12 -13.99 -6.16
N GLN A 22 -18.44 -12.81 -6.70
CA GLN A 22 -19.82 -12.32 -6.72
C GLN A 22 -20.25 -11.90 -8.14
N PRO A 23 -20.65 -12.87 -8.99
CA PRO A 23 -21.25 -12.59 -10.29
C PRO A 23 -22.58 -11.85 -10.09
N GLY A 24 -22.52 -10.52 -10.02
CA GLY A 24 -23.67 -9.65 -9.78
C GLY A 24 -23.37 -8.46 -8.86
N ASN A 25 -22.30 -8.50 -8.07
CA ASN A 25 -21.90 -7.35 -7.27
C ASN A 25 -21.22 -6.31 -8.17
N SER A 26 -21.93 -5.25 -8.53
CA SER A 26 -21.43 -4.11 -9.29
C SER A 26 -20.60 -3.13 -8.44
N LYS A 27 -20.52 -3.34 -7.11
CA LYS A 27 -19.89 -2.41 -6.17
C LYS A 27 -18.45 -2.76 -5.79
N SER A 28 -17.84 -3.80 -6.35
CA SER A 28 -16.41 -4.09 -6.08
C SER A 28 -15.52 -3.02 -6.74
N PRO A 29 -14.58 -2.38 -6.01
CA PRO A 29 -13.72 -1.32 -6.56
C PRO A 29 -12.99 -1.73 -7.84
N GLY A 30 -12.36 -2.91 -7.86
CA GLY A 30 -11.60 -3.38 -9.01
C GLY A 30 -12.46 -3.55 -10.27
N LYS A 31 -13.71 -4.03 -10.12
CA LYS A 31 -14.65 -4.13 -11.24
C LYS A 31 -15.08 -2.75 -11.74
N ALA A 32 -15.28 -1.78 -10.84
CA ALA A 32 -15.63 -0.41 -11.22
C ALA A 32 -14.50 0.25 -12.02
N ILE A 33 -13.24 0.10 -11.56
CA ILE A 33 -12.03 0.57 -12.25
C ILE A 33 -11.94 -0.03 -13.66
N ARG A 34 -12.04 -1.36 -13.76
CA ARG A 34 -11.99 -2.05 -15.07
C ARG A 34 -13.16 -1.69 -15.99
N SER A 35 -14.36 -1.54 -15.45
CA SER A 35 -15.55 -1.12 -16.22
C SER A 35 -15.42 0.32 -16.75
N ALA A 36 -14.67 1.16 -16.06
CA ALA A 36 -14.34 2.52 -16.49
C ALA A 36 -13.17 2.58 -17.49
N GLY A 37 -12.62 1.42 -17.90
CA GLY A 37 -11.55 1.33 -18.90
C GLY A 37 -10.13 1.49 -18.35
N PHE A 38 -9.96 1.44 -17.03
CA PHE A 38 -8.64 1.51 -16.38
C PHE A 38 -8.13 0.12 -16.00
N GLU A 39 -6.81 -0.04 -16.01
CA GLU A 39 -6.15 -1.20 -15.41
C GLU A 39 -6.13 -1.04 -13.88
N ASP A 40 -6.49 -2.11 -13.18
CA ASP A 40 -6.53 -2.15 -11.72
C ASP A 40 -5.16 -2.62 -11.20
N THR A 41 -4.57 -1.88 -10.26
CA THR A 41 -3.37 -2.29 -9.50
C THR A 41 -3.77 -2.35 -8.03
N TYR A 42 -3.80 -3.57 -7.49
CA TYR A 42 -4.27 -3.85 -6.12
C TYR A 42 -3.23 -4.57 -5.26
N GLU A 43 -2.03 -4.75 -5.78
CA GLU A 43 -0.91 -5.35 -5.06
C GLU A 43 0.36 -4.56 -5.35
N THR A 44 1.26 -4.56 -4.37
CA THR A 44 2.59 -3.96 -4.49
C THR A 44 3.52 -4.80 -3.65
N TRP A 45 4.53 -5.35 -4.29
CA TRP A 45 5.57 -6.15 -3.68
C TRP A 45 6.79 -5.29 -3.35
N PHE A 46 7.33 -5.52 -2.17
CA PHE A 46 8.62 -5.03 -1.71
C PHE A 46 9.42 -6.23 -1.19
N SER A 47 10.73 -6.21 -1.38
CA SER A 47 11.58 -7.15 -0.64
C SER A 47 11.60 -6.78 0.85
N VAL A 48 11.73 -7.79 1.71
CA VAL A 48 11.87 -7.57 3.16
C VAL A 48 13.13 -6.74 3.44
N ASP A 49 14.25 -7.09 2.80
CA ASP A 49 15.54 -6.41 2.95
C ASP A 49 15.47 -4.90 2.62
N GLU A 50 14.74 -4.52 1.56
CA GLU A 50 14.56 -3.11 1.20
C GLU A 50 13.69 -2.37 2.21
N LEU A 51 12.61 -2.99 2.68
CA LEU A 51 11.78 -2.42 3.73
C LEU A 51 12.58 -2.24 5.02
N GLU A 52 13.39 -3.22 5.42
CA GLU A 52 14.25 -3.11 6.61
C GLU A 52 15.26 -1.97 6.48
N LYS A 53 15.90 -1.82 5.31
CA LYS A 53 16.82 -0.71 5.03
C LYS A 53 16.11 0.64 5.11
N TYR A 54 14.93 0.76 4.52
CA TYR A 54 14.16 2.00 4.57
C TYR A 54 13.67 2.32 5.99
N LEU A 55 13.17 1.33 6.74
CA LEU A 55 12.79 1.50 8.14
C LEU A 55 13.98 1.90 9.02
N LYS A 56 15.18 1.38 8.74
CA LYS A 56 16.41 1.85 9.38
C LYS A 56 16.71 3.31 9.04
N TYR A 57 16.65 3.68 7.76
CA TYR A 57 16.82 5.07 7.33
C TYR A 57 15.87 6.02 8.05
N VAL A 58 14.59 5.68 8.18
CA VAL A 58 13.61 6.49 8.91
C VAL A 58 13.97 6.63 10.39
N LYS A 59 14.37 5.53 11.05
CA LYS A 59 14.79 5.54 12.46
C LYS A 59 16.07 6.35 12.71
N ASP A 60 16.98 6.37 11.75
CA ASP A 60 18.23 7.14 11.86
C ASP A 60 18.00 8.65 11.71
N ASN A 61 16.92 9.07 11.01
CA ASN A 61 16.63 10.49 10.73
C ASN A 61 15.56 11.10 11.65
N ILE A 62 14.69 10.29 12.25
CA ILE A 62 13.57 10.77 13.06
C ILE A 62 13.73 10.31 14.50
N LYS A 63 13.81 11.29 15.40
CA LYS A 63 13.82 11.07 16.86
C LYS A 63 12.39 10.85 17.35
N ASP A 64 12.26 10.02 18.38
CA ASP A 64 11.06 9.78 19.16
C ASP A 64 9.87 9.21 18.36
N ASN A 65 9.76 7.88 18.41
CA ASN A 65 8.69 7.07 17.86
C ASN A 65 8.33 7.34 16.38
N PRO A 66 9.25 7.05 15.45
CA PRO A 66 8.97 7.16 14.02
C PRO A 66 7.93 6.14 13.57
N GLY A 67 7.07 6.56 12.65
CA GLY A 67 6.08 5.71 11.99
C GLY A 67 6.17 5.77 10.46
N ILE A 68 5.31 4.98 9.82
CA ILE A 68 5.15 4.96 8.36
C ILE A 68 3.67 5.13 8.02
N ARG A 69 3.37 6.06 7.12
CA ARG A 69 2.08 6.23 6.48
C ARG A 69 2.16 5.79 5.03
N ILE A 70 1.21 4.98 4.60
CA ILE A 70 1.14 4.51 3.21
C ILE A 70 0.12 5.37 2.46
N TYR A 71 0.55 5.99 1.37
CA TYR A 71 -0.29 6.79 0.49
C TYR A 71 -0.53 6.09 -0.83
N PHE A 72 -1.72 6.27 -1.39
CA PHE A 72 -1.99 6.00 -2.80
C PHE A 72 -1.61 7.23 -3.63
N GLY A 73 -0.92 7.01 -4.74
CA GLY A 73 -0.48 8.07 -5.66
C GLY A 73 -0.71 7.69 -7.13
N ASN A 74 -0.49 8.67 -8.00
CA ASN A 74 -0.47 8.50 -9.45
C ASN A 74 0.71 9.31 -9.99
N TYR A 75 1.50 8.73 -10.88
CA TYR A 75 2.66 9.43 -11.44
C TYR A 75 2.27 10.60 -12.37
N GLY A 76 1.02 10.66 -12.80
CA GLY A 76 0.50 11.70 -13.68
C GLY A 76 0.85 11.45 -15.14
N LYS A 77 0.84 12.52 -15.93
CA LYS A 77 1.17 12.48 -17.36
C LYS A 77 2.65 12.78 -17.59
N ASN A 78 3.21 12.24 -18.67
CA ASN A 78 4.58 12.50 -19.17
C ASN A 78 5.71 11.95 -18.29
N VAL A 79 5.46 10.85 -17.61
CA VAL A 79 6.35 10.17 -16.64
C VAL A 79 7.00 8.91 -17.23
N GLY A 80 7.15 8.88 -18.56
CA GLY A 80 7.73 7.75 -19.28
C GLY A 80 6.88 6.47 -19.16
N PRO A 81 7.48 5.30 -18.92
CA PRO A 81 6.73 4.03 -18.83
C PRO A 81 5.69 3.98 -17.71
N ALA A 82 5.81 4.81 -16.68
CA ALA A 82 4.87 4.88 -15.55
C ALA A 82 3.71 5.87 -15.79
N ASN A 83 3.52 6.34 -17.03
CA ASN A 83 2.52 7.31 -17.41
C ASN A 83 1.09 6.88 -17.05
N ASN A 84 0.42 7.69 -16.23
CA ASN A 84 -0.89 7.45 -15.61
C ASN A 84 -0.99 6.18 -14.73
N CYS A 85 0.12 5.53 -14.38
CA CYS A 85 0.10 4.40 -13.47
C CYS A 85 -0.17 4.85 -12.03
N CYS A 86 -1.00 4.08 -11.33
CA CYS A 86 -1.19 4.20 -9.88
C CYS A 86 0.01 3.58 -9.15
N THR A 87 0.26 4.05 -7.93
CA THR A 87 1.36 3.58 -7.08
C THR A 87 1.00 3.75 -5.61
N ILE A 88 1.82 3.19 -4.73
CA ILE A 88 1.84 3.55 -3.32
C ILE A 88 3.23 4.03 -2.93
N PHE A 89 3.31 4.91 -1.93
CA PHE A 89 4.59 5.29 -1.34
C PHE A 89 4.50 5.32 0.19
N LEU A 90 5.62 5.03 0.82
CA LEU A 90 5.77 4.96 2.28
C LEU A 90 6.36 6.29 2.75
N ALA A 91 5.53 7.12 3.37
CA ALA A 91 5.96 8.39 3.94
C ALA A 91 6.29 8.22 5.43
N PRO A 92 7.41 8.79 5.91
CA PRO A 92 7.75 8.74 7.33
C PRO A 92 6.85 9.66 8.15
N THR A 93 6.65 9.33 9.43
CA THR A 93 5.85 10.14 10.37
C THR A 93 6.59 10.34 11.69
N ARG A 94 6.27 11.44 12.39
CA ARG A 94 6.73 11.76 13.75
C ARG A 94 5.58 11.61 14.74
N GLY A 95 5.91 11.37 16.02
CA GLY A 95 4.98 11.53 17.13
C GLY A 95 3.97 10.39 17.28
N ALA A 96 4.32 9.16 16.90
CA ALA A 96 3.52 8.03 17.37
C ALA A 96 3.58 7.99 18.91
N SER A 97 2.49 7.62 19.59
CA SER A 97 2.54 7.35 21.03
C SER A 97 2.95 5.88 21.27
N GLU A 98 3.58 5.60 22.41
CA GLU A 98 3.99 4.23 22.77
C GLU A 98 2.77 3.32 23.04
N GLU A 99 1.61 3.91 23.32
CA GLU A 99 0.40 3.21 23.79
C GLU A 99 -0.65 2.96 22.69
N GLY A 100 -0.47 3.48 21.47
CA GLY A 100 -1.40 3.23 20.37
C GLY A 100 -1.27 4.17 19.18
N VAL A 101 -1.95 3.83 18.09
CA VAL A 101 -2.00 4.67 16.89
C VAL A 101 -3.15 5.67 17.06
N ASP A 102 -2.96 6.75 17.82
CA ASP A 102 -3.85 7.89 17.66
C ASP A 102 -3.46 8.60 16.35
N ALA A 103 -4.28 8.41 15.31
CA ALA A 103 -4.00 8.94 13.98
C ALA A 103 -3.96 10.48 13.96
N ILE A 104 -4.52 11.14 14.99
CA ILE A 104 -4.57 12.60 15.13
C ILE A 104 -3.19 13.17 15.51
N GLU A 105 -2.41 12.45 16.32
CA GLU A 105 -1.11 12.93 16.82
C GLU A 105 0.05 12.62 15.86
N ASN A 106 -0.12 11.61 15.00
CA ASN A 106 0.87 11.21 14.01
C ASN A 106 0.90 12.17 12.81
N VAL A 107 1.95 12.98 12.70
CA VAL A 107 2.15 13.91 11.58
C VAL A 107 3.18 13.38 10.59
N ASN A 108 3.00 13.67 9.30
CA ASN A 108 4.02 13.36 8.30
C ASN A 108 5.32 14.11 8.60
N ASP A 109 6.43 13.43 8.42
CA ASP A 109 7.75 14.03 8.30
C ASP A 109 7.99 14.36 6.83
N TYR A 110 8.12 15.66 6.52
CA TYR A 110 8.40 16.14 5.16
C TYR A 110 9.89 16.50 4.94
N ASP A 111 10.73 16.34 5.97
CA ASP A 111 12.17 16.55 5.88
C ASP A 111 12.91 15.26 5.50
N THR A 112 12.29 14.10 5.76
CA THR A 112 12.79 12.77 5.46
C THR A 112 12.13 12.22 4.19
N ASP A 113 12.93 11.69 3.26
CA ASP A 113 12.43 11.29 1.95
C ASP A 113 11.49 10.08 2.02
N PRO A 114 10.38 10.07 1.25
CA PRO A 114 9.49 8.92 1.13
C PRO A 114 10.07 7.81 0.24
N TYR A 115 9.57 6.59 0.41
CA TYR A 115 10.01 5.43 -0.37
C TYR A 115 8.96 4.92 -1.34
N ASN A 116 9.35 4.70 -2.59
CA ASN A 116 8.49 4.17 -3.65
C ASN A 116 9.28 3.29 -4.65
N SER A 117 9.78 2.14 -4.18
CA SER A 117 10.38 1.13 -5.06
C SER A 117 9.46 -0.09 -5.29
N GLY A 118 8.20 0.02 -4.89
CA GLY A 118 7.27 -1.09 -4.94
C GLY A 118 7.06 -1.52 -6.38
N THR A 119 7.09 -2.82 -6.63
CA THR A 119 6.82 -3.38 -7.97
C THR A 119 5.57 -4.25 -7.93
N GLY A 120 4.91 -4.40 -9.07
CA GLY A 120 3.73 -5.26 -9.18
C GLY A 120 3.84 -6.15 -10.42
N ARG A 121 3.06 -7.21 -10.43
CA ARG A 121 2.83 -8.05 -11.60
C ARG A 121 1.90 -7.32 -12.56
N ILE A 122 2.09 -7.57 -13.86
CA ILE A 122 1.21 -7.10 -14.93
C ILE A 122 0.69 -8.32 -15.68
N PRO A 123 -0.60 -8.71 -15.52
CA PRO A 123 -1.58 -8.16 -14.57
C PRO A 123 -1.28 -8.56 -13.11
N PRO A 124 -1.85 -7.88 -12.11
CA PRO A 124 -1.73 -8.26 -10.71
C PRO A 124 -2.18 -9.70 -10.45
N ALA A 125 -1.45 -10.42 -9.61
CA ALA A 125 -1.84 -11.79 -9.22
C ALA A 125 -2.86 -11.78 -8.09
N PRO A 126 -3.88 -12.68 -8.13
CA PRO A 126 -4.79 -12.84 -7.01
C PRO A 126 -4.04 -13.37 -5.79
N TYR A 127 -4.45 -12.93 -4.59
CA TYR A 127 -3.97 -13.51 -3.35
C TYR A 127 -4.59 -14.90 -3.15
N ASP A 128 -3.78 -15.95 -3.27
CA ASP A 128 -4.17 -17.32 -2.95
C ASP A 128 -3.23 -17.93 -1.90
N PRO A 129 -3.68 -18.11 -0.65
CA PRO A 129 -2.83 -18.59 0.44
C PRO A 129 -2.40 -20.06 0.31
N ASN A 130 -2.89 -20.78 -0.69
CA ASN A 130 -2.63 -22.21 -0.95
C ASN A 130 -1.92 -22.48 -2.30
N ALA A 131 -1.53 -21.41 -3.02
CA ALA A 131 -0.85 -21.51 -4.31
C ALA A 131 0.62 -21.96 -4.20
#